data_AF-R6BIY9-F1
#
_entry.id   AF-R6BIY9-F1
#
_cell.length_a   1.000
_cell.length_b   1.000
_cell.length_c   1.000
_cell.angle_alpha   90.00
_cell.angle_beta   90.00
_cell.angle_gamma   90.00
#
_symmetry.space_group_name_H-M   'P 1'
#
loop_
_entity.id
_entity.type
_entity.pdbx_description
1 polymer ?
#
loop_
_entity_poly.entity_id
_entity_poly.type
_entity_poly.pdbx_seq_one_letter_code
_entity_poly.pdbx_strand_id
1 'polypeptide(L)'
;MDYLQNGVPVKYFDNGEERSTLVYLIEFKNPSQNDFTVANQWTFIENSEKRPDVILFVNGLPLVIVELKSLSREETDASDAYRQLRNYMYEIPSMFIYNAVCVMSDMTTSKAGTITSGEDRFMEWKTTDGSYENTQYAAFDTFF
;
A
#
# COMPACT_ATOMS: atom_id res chain seq x y z
N MET A 1 3.62 2.94 -12.94
CA MET A 1 3.43 1.49 -12.73
C MET A 1 4.19 0.60 -13.70
N ASP A 2 4.57 1.07 -14.89
CA ASP A 2 5.27 0.24 -15.88
C ASP A 2 6.52 -0.48 -15.33
N TYR A 3 7.45 0.25 -14.70
CA TYR A 3 8.66 -0.35 -14.11
C TYR A 3 8.41 -1.35 -12.99
N LEU A 4 7.32 -1.22 -12.25
CA LEU A 4 6.98 -2.18 -11.20
C LEU A 4 6.59 -3.54 -11.80
N GLN A 5 5.92 -3.55 -12.95
CA GLN A 5 5.46 -4.77 -13.62
C GLN A 5 6.49 -5.35 -14.59
N ASN A 6 7.15 -4.48 -15.36
CA ASN A 6 7.98 -4.86 -16.50
C ASN A 6 9.49 -4.78 -16.22
N GLY A 7 9.88 -4.25 -15.06
CA GLY A 7 11.26 -4.05 -14.68
C GLY A 7 11.86 -2.75 -15.22
N VAL A 8 13.01 -2.38 -14.67
CA VAL A 8 13.78 -1.19 -15.05
C VAL A 8 14.90 -1.61 -16.00
N PRO A 9 14.97 -1.07 -17.23
CA PRO A 9 16.10 -1.31 -18.12
C PRO A 9 17.35 -0.63 -17.56
N VAL A 10 18.39 -1.43 -17.35
CA VAL A 10 19.69 -0.94 -16.87
C VAL A 10 20.78 -1.32 -17.85
N LYS A 11 21.76 -0.43 -18.00
CA LYS A 11 22.99 -0.69 -18.72
C LYS A 11 24.15 -0.79 -17.74
N TYR A 12 25.03 -1.74 -17.96
CA TYR A 12 26.21 -1.95 -17.12
C TYR A 12 27.37 -2.49 -17.96
N PHE A 13 28.59 -2.33 -17.46
CA PHE A 13 29.78 -2.90 -18.09
C PHE A 13 30.12 -4.23 -17.45
N ASP A 14 30.40 -5.23 -18.27
CA ASP A 14 30.88 -6.54 -17.85
C ASP A 14 32.09 -6.91 -18.72
N ASN A 15 33.26 -7.06 -18.09
CA ASN A 15 34.55 -7.29 -18.78
C ASN A 15 34.87 -6.29 -19.91
N GLY A 16 34.46 -5.03 -19.76
CA GLY A 16 34.72 -3.96 -20.72
C GLY A 16 33.69 -3.85 -21.86
N GLU A 17 32.69 -4.73 -21.93
CA GLU A 17 31.58 -4.65 -22.86
C GLU A 17 30.34 -4.03 -22.21
N GLU A 18 29.65 -3.13 -22.92
CA GLU A 18 28.35 -2.60 -22.48
C GLU A 18 27.28 -3.69 -22.68
N ARG A 19 26.54 -4.01 -21.60
CA ARG A 19 25.41 -4.93 -21.59
C ARG A 19 24.16 -4.25 -21.08
N SER A 20 23.00 -4.78 -21.46
CA SER A 20 21.70 -4.32 -20.98
C SER A 20 20.91 -5.46 -20.38
N THR A 21 20.25 -5.22 -19.25
CA THR A 21 19.33 -6.18 -18.63
C THR A 21 18.12 -5.47 -18.04
N LEU A 22 17.14 -6.23 -17.57
CA LEU A 22 16.02 -5.74 -16.77
C LEU A 22 16.26 -6.07 -15.30
N VAL A 23 16.09 -5.07 -14.44
CA VAL A 23 16.03 -5.25 -12.98
C VAL A 23 14.57 -5.24 -12.56
N TYR A 24 14.10 -6.34 -11.99
CA TYR A 24 12.75 -6.44 -11.46
C TYR A 24 12.70 -5.89 -10.04
N LEU A 25 11.76 -4.97 -9.80
CA LEU A 25 11.55 -4.37 -8.48
C LEU A 25 10.69 -5.26 -7.56
N ILE A 26 9.87 -6.14 -8.14
CA ILE A 26 9.01 -7.10 -7.45
C ILE A 26 9.09 -8.44 -8.18
N GLU A 27 9.28 -9.53 -7.43
CA GLU A 27 9.19 -10.90 -7.92
C GLU A 27 7.74 -11.40 -7.80
N PHE A 28 6.99 -11.35 -8.91
CA PHE A 28 5.59 -11.78 -8.94
C PHE A 28 5.39 -13.28 -9.09
N LYS A 29 6.35 -14.00 -9.70
CA LYS A 29 6.22 -15.45 -9.93
C LYS A 29 6.54 -16.24 -8.67
N ASN A 30 7.47 -15.74 -7.86
CA ASN A 30 7.83 -16.33 -6.58
C ASN A 30 7.80 -15.29 -5.45
N PRO A 31 6.60 -14.92 -4.94
CA PRO A 31 6.46 -13.82 -3.99
C PRO A 31 7.32 -13.93 -2.74
N SER A 32 7.67 -15.15 -2.30
CA SER A 32 8.53 -15.37 -1.12
C SER A 32 9.98 -14.90 -1.30
N GLN A 33 10.38 -14.51 -2.52
CA GLN A 33 11.69 -13.88 -2.75
C GLN A 33 11.68 -12.36 -2.61
N ASN A 34 10.53 -11.76 -2.30
CA ASN A 34 10.49 -10.36 -1.91
C ASN A 34 10.68 -10.20 -0.40
N ASP A 35 11.28 -9.09 -0.02
CA ASP A 35 11.32 -8.63 1.36
C ASP A 35 10.04 -7.84 1.67
N PHE A 36 9.26 -8.33 2.62
CA PHE A 36 8.06 -7.67 3.11
C PHE A 36 8.32 -7.06 4.48
N THR A 37 8.13 -5.74 4.60
CA THR A 37 8.29 -5.03 5.87
C THR A 37 7.01 -4.28 6.21
N VAL A 38 6.53 -4.45 7.45
CA VAL A 38 5.43 -3.67 7.99
C VAL A 38 5.99 -2.67 8.99
N ALA A 39 5.76 -1.38 8.74
CA ALA A 39 6.09 -0.32 9.67
C ALA A 39 4.81 0.20 10.33
N ASN A 40 4.83 0.29 11.66
CA ASN A 40 3.75 0.88 12.44
C ASN A 40 4.14 2.31 12.84
N GLN A 41 3.22 3.26 12.70
CA GLN A 41 3.37 4.63 13.19
C GLN A 41 4.68 5.30 12.77
N TRP A 42 5.05 5.12 11.50
CA TRP A 42 6.26 5.71 10.93
C TRP A 42 6.08 7.21 10.72
N THR A 43 6.89 8.04 11.39
CA THR A 43 6.90 9.48 11.15
C THR A 43 7.63 9.80 9.84
N PHE A 44 6.97 10.53 8.96
CA PHE A 44 7.53 11.06 7.73
C PHE A 44 7.40 12.58 7.71
N ILE A 45 8.47 13.26 7.30
CA ILE A 45 8.56 14.73 7.29
C ILE A 45 8.82 15.17 5.86
N GLU A 46 7.89 15.95 5.32
CA GLU A 46 8.03 16.61 4.02
C GLU A 46 7.49 18.04 4.12
N ASN A 47 6.26 18.33 3.64
CA ASN A 47 5.65 19.64 3.82
C ASN A 47 5.18 19.86 5.26
N SER A 48 4.73 18.78 5.91
CA SER A 48 4.53 18.72 7.35
C SER A 48 4.90 17.34 7.89
N GLU A 49 4.96 17.23 9.21
CA GLU A 49 5.14 15.96 9.89
C GLU A 49 3.82 15.17 9.88
N LYS A 50 3.84 13.98 9.30
CA LYS A 50 2.71 13.03 9.29
C LYS A 50 3.18 11.67 9.78
N ARG A 51 2.23 10.91 10.32
CA ARG A 51 2.46 9.56 10.86
C ARG A 51 1.29 8.66 10.47
N PRO A 52 1.37 7.97 9.32
CA PRO A 52 0.41 6.94 8.96
C PRO A 52 0.44 5.78 9.96
N ASP A 53 -0.69 5.13 10.17
CA ASP A 53 -0.79 4.04 11.15
C ASP A 53 0.00 2.81 10.74
N VAL A 54 -0.14 2.36 9.49
CA VAL A 54 0.63 1.23 8.96
C VAL A 54 1.08 1.50 7.53
N ILE A 55 2.33 1.13 7.22
CA ILE A 55 2.89 1.17 5.88
C ILE A 55 3.45 -0.21 5.56
N LEU A 56 3.11 -0.76 4.39
CA LEU A 56 3.68 -2.01 3.91
C LEU A 56 4.66 -1.72 2.80
N PHE A 57 5.88 -2.22 3.00
CA PHE A 57 6.96 -2.13 2.04
C PHE A 57 7.18 -3.47 1.35
N VAL A 58 7.47 -3.41 0.05
CA VAL A 58 7.97 -4.55 -0.73
C VAL A 58 9.31 -4.14 -1.32
N ASN A 59 10.37 -4.87 -0.96
CA ASN A 59 11.75 -4.56 -1.37
C ASN A 59 12.15 -3.09 -1.08
N GLY A 60 11.63 -2.53 0.03
CA GLY A 60 11.88 -1.14 0.44
C GLY A 60 10.97 -0.09 -0.19
N LEU A 61 10.05 -0.44 -1.09
CA LEU A 61 9.10 0.48 -1.72
C LEU A 61 7.80 0.58 -0.90
N PRO A 62 7.31 1.78 -0.50
CA PRO A 62 6.07 1.94 0.26
C PRO A 62 4.84 1.77 -0.63
N LEU A 63 4.41 0.52 -0.86
CA LEU A 63 3.34 0.22 -1.81
C LEU A 63 1.95 0.33 -1.21
N VAL A 64 1.81 0.16 0.12
CA VAL A 64 0.50 0.23 0.78
C VAL A 64 0.57 1.13 2.00
N ILE A 65 -0.43 2.00 2.13
CA ILE A 65 -0.64 2.84 3.31
C ILE A 65 -2.01 2.51 3.89
N VAL A 66 -2.06 2.25 5.18
CA VAL A 66 -3.27 1.91 5.91
C VAL A 66 -3.52 2.96 6.99
N GLU A 67 -4.74 3.46 7.03
CA GLU A 67 -5.24 4.36 8.08
C GLU A 67 -6.31 3.63 8.90
N LEU A 68 -6.18 3.66 10.22
CA LEU A 68 -7.04 2.95 11.17
C LEU A 68 -7.84 3.94 12.02
N LYS A 69 -9.10 3.59 12.27
CA LYS A 69 -10.00 4.33 13.17
C LYS A 69 -10.52 3.44 14.29
N SER A 70 -10.79 4.05 15.44
CA SER A 70 -11.34 3.38 16.62
C SER A 70 -12.86 3.38 16.57
N LEU A 71 -13.47 2.26 16.96
CA LEU A 71 -14.92 2.10 17.19
C LEU A 71 -15.46 3.03 18.28
N SER A 72 -14.61 3.50 19.19
CA SER A 72 -15.00 4.25 20.39
C SER A 72 -15.38 5.71 20.14
N ARG A 73 -15.33 6.17 18.89
CA ARG A 73 -15.77 7.51 18.50
C ARG A 73 -17.08 7.36 17.74
N GLU A 74 -18.19 7.69 18.38
CA GLU A 74 -19.55 7.56 17.84
C GLU A 74 -19.81 8.34 16.54
N GLU A 75 -18.82 9.07 15.98
CA GLU A 75 -18.96 9.87 14.75
C GLU A 75 -17.69 9.94 13.84
N THR A 76 -16.74 9.01 13.90
CA THR A 76 -15.67 8.98 12.87
C THR A 76 -16.03 8.01 11.76
N ASP A 77 -16.79 8.52 10.79
CA ASP A 77 -17.17 7.83 9.54
C ASP A 77 -15.91 7.39 8.76
N ALA A 78 -16.03 6.37 7.91
CA ALA A 78 -14.98 5.97 6.96
C ALA A 78 -14.46 7.18 6.13
N SER A 79 -15.30 8.20 5.97
CA SER A 79 -14.95 9.50 5.40
C SER A 79 -13.79 10.21 6.10
N ASP A 80 -13.61 10.06 7.41
CA ASP A 80 -12.49 10.70 8.11
C ASP A 80 -11.15 10.02 7.82
N ALA A 81 -11.13 8.69 7.72
CA ALA A 81 -9.95 7.95 7.29
C ALA A 81 -9.58 8.30 5.84
N TYR A 82 -10.58 8.38 4.96
CA TYR A 82 -10.38 8.84 3.58
C TYR A 82 -9.82 10.27 3.54
N ARG A 83 -10.40 11.22 4.28
CA ARG A 83 -9.90 12.61 4.35
C ARG A 83 -8.48 12.67 4.86
N GLN A 84 -8.11 11.82 5.83
CA GLN A 84 -6.74 11.75 6.34
C GLN A 84 -5.76 11.24 5.29
N LEU A 85 -6.12 10.19 4.54
CA LEU A 85 -5.33 9.73 3.40
C LEU A 85 -5.15 10.83 2.35
N ARG A 86 -6.23 11.57 2.02
CA ARG A 86 -6.17 12.72 1.09
C ARG A 86 -5.25 13.82 1.60
N ASN A 87 -5.27 14.10 2.90
CA ASN A 87 -4.35 15.07 3.52
C ASN A 87 -2.91 14.58 3.44
N TYR A 88 -2.63 13.29 3.67
CA TYR A 88 -1.28 12.75 3.50
C TYR A 88 -0.77 12.91 2.07
N MET A 89 -1.61 12.69 1.06
CA MET A 89 -1.21 12.88 -0.35
C MET A 89 -0.77 14.33 -0.65
N TYR A 90 -1.29 15.32 0.07
CA TYR A 90 -0.90 16.72 -0.08
C TYR A 90 0.34 17.08 0.77
N GLU A 91 0.40 16.54 1.98
CA GLU A 91 1.39 16.92 3.00
C GLU A 91 2.70 16.14 2.91
N ILE A 92 2.63 14.88 2.47
CA ILE A 92 3.76 13.96 2.28
C ILE A 92 3.71 13.27 0.90
N PRO A 93 3.61 14.03 -0.21
CA PRO A 93 3.41 13.47 -1.55
C PRO A 93 4.47 12.46 -1.98
N SER A 94 5.71 12.58 -1.50
CA SER A 94 6.79 11.64 -1.85
C SER A 94 6.51 10.21 -1.39
N MET A 95 5.75 10.03 -0.31
CA MET A 95 5.31 8.70 0.16
C MET A 95 4.36 8.01 -0.84
N PHE A 96 3.66 8.77 -1.68
CA PHE A 96 2.65 8.27 -2.60
C PHE A 96 3.15 8.05 -4.03
N ILE A 97 4.42 8.36 -4.33
CA ILE A 97 5.01 8.18 -5.68
C ILE A 97 4.93 6.72 -6.14
N TYR A 98 5.18 5.79 -5.22
CA TYR A 98 5.16 4.34 -5.49
C TYR A 98 3.92 3.64 -4.93
N ASN A 99 3.02 4.38 -4.28
CA ASN A 99 1.85 3.79 -3.65
C ASN A 99 0.98 3.09 -4.71
N ALA A 100 0.62 1.84 -4.41
CA ALA A 100 -0.28 1.03 -5.21
C ALA A 100 -1.69 1.02 -4.62
N VAL A 101 -1.78 0.95 -3.28
CA VAL A 101 -3.05 0.77 -2.56
C VAL A 101 -3.09 1.66 -1.32
N CYS A 102 -4.24 2.28 -1.09
CA CYS A 102 -4.60 2.94 0.15
C CYS A 102 -5.71 2.13 0.82
N VAL A 103 -5.58 1.88 2.12
CA VAL A 103 -6.56 1.13 2.91
C VAL A 103 -7.06 1.99 4.06
N MET A 104 -8.36 1.93 4.31
CA MET A 104 -8.99 2.53 5.50
C MET A 104 -9.78 1.46 6.25
N SER A 105 -9.68 1.45 7.57
CA SER A 105 -10.42 0.50 8.41
C SER A 105 -10.85 1.12 9.73
N ASP A 106 -12.04 0.78 10.20
CA ASP A 106 -12.57 1.16 11.52
C ASP A 106 -12.74 -0.04 12.46
N MET A 107 -12.06 -1.16 12.17
CA MET A 107 -12.25 -2.50 12.77
C MET A 107 -13.56 -3.22 12.42
N THR A 108 -14.60 -2.53 11.97
CA THR A 108 -15.84 -3.17 11.48
C THR A 108 -15.80 -3.37 9.98
N THR A 109 -15.37 -2.35 9.26
CA THR A 109 -15.31 -2.29 7.80
C THR A 109 -13.91 -1.90 7.37
N SER A 110 -13.36 -2.64 6.42
CA SER A 110 -12.11 -2.30 5.75
C SER A 110 -12.40 -2.00 4.30
N LYS A 111 -11.86 -0.91 3.75
CA LYS A 111 -12.02 -0.53 2.35
C LYS A 111 -10.66 -0.21 1.73
N ALA A 112 -10.50 -0.49 0.43
CA ALA A 112 -9.28 -0.24 -0.31
C ALA A 112 -9.56 0.56 -1.59
N GLY A 113 -8.62 1.43 -1.95
CA GLY A 113 -8.68 2.25 -3.16
C GLY A 113 -7.27 2.65 -3.61
N THR A 114 -7.21 3.51 -4.63
CA THR A 114 -5.95 4.07 -5.14
C THR A 114 -5.89 5.58 -4.88
N ILE A 115 -4.73 6.19 -5.11
CA ILE A 115 -4.53 7.64 -4.92
C ILE A 115 -5.44 8.52 -5.79
N THR A 116 -6.02 7.98 -6.87
CA THR A 116 -6.96 8.68 -7.75
C THR A 116 -8.42 8.32 -7.50
N SER A 117 -8.69 7.35 -6.63
CA SER A 117 -10.06 6.92 -6.30
C SER A 117 -10.80 8.00 -5.51
N GLY A 118 -12.03 8.29 -5.91
CA GLY A 118 -13.01 8.94 -5.03
C GLY A 118 -13.39 8.03 -3.86
N GLU A 119 -13.94 8.59 -2.79
CA GLU A 119 -14.35 7.82 -1.60
C GLU A 119 -15.38 6.73 -1.93
N ASP A 120 -16.30 7.03 -2.83
CA ASP A 120 -17.31 6.11 -3.37
C ASP A 120 -16.71 4.92 -4.15
N ARG A 121 -15.42 5.00 -4.49
CA ARG A 121 -14.65 3.97 -5.19
C ARG A 121 -13.66 3.25 -4.28
N PHE A 122 -13.66 3.53 -2.98
CA PHE A 122 -13.01 2.67 -2.02
C PHE A 122 -13.92 1.47 -1.74
N MET A 123 -13.49 0.31 -2.25
CA MET A 123 -14.27 -0.91 -2.20
C MET A 123 -14.03 -1.65 -0.90
N GLU A 124 -15.10 -2.16 -0.31
CA GLU A 124 -15.03 -2.95 0.91
C GLU A 124 -14.29 -4.27 0.68
N TRP A 125 -13.33 -4.56 1.54
CA TRP A 125 -12.62 -5.83 1.58
C TRP A 125 -13.55 -6.89 2.16
N LYS A 126 -14.22 -7.62 1.28
CA LYS A 126 -15.11 -8.73 1.63
C LYS A 126 -14.39 -10.06 1.55
N THR A 127 -14.92 -11.09 2.22
CA THR A 127 -14.49 -12.48 1.99
C THR A 127 -15.22 -13.05 0.78
N THR A 128 -14.59 -14.00 0.08
CA THR A 128 -15.17 -14.63 -1.12
C THR A 128 -16.38 -15.50 -0.80
N ASP A 129 -16.44 -16.05 0.41
CA ASP A 129 -17.45 -16.99 0.89
C ASP A 129 -18.41 -16.39 1.92
N GLY A 130 -18.20 -15.11 2.32
CA GLY A 130 -18.98 -14.44 3.37
C GLY A 130 -18.69 -14.96 4.78
N SER A 131 -17.71 -15.86 4.95
CA SER A 131 -17.26 -16.32 6.26
C SER A 131 -16.24 -15.34 6.83
N TYR A 132 -16.51 -14.82 8.02
CA TYR A 132 -15.54 -14.03 8.80
C TYR A 132 -14.96 -14.87 9.95
N GLU A 133 -15.14 -16.20 9.93
CA GLU A 133 -14.62 -17.09 10.97
C GLU A 133 -13.10 -17.22 10.87
N ASN A 134 -12.43 -16.38 11.66
CA ASN A 134 -11.10 -16.53 12.26
C ASN A 134 -10.17 -17.56 11.59
N THR A 135 -9.70 -17.27 10.39
CA THR A 135 -8.47 -17.90 9.91
C THR A 135 -7.31 -17.21 10.62
N GLN A 136 -6.58 -17.95 11.47
CA GLN A 136 -5.30 -17.50 12.06
C GLN A 136 -4.24 -17.09 11.01
N TYR A 137 -4.56 -17.25 9.74
CA TYR A 137 -3.75 -16.93 8.58
C TYR A 137 -4.52 -15.93 7.71
N ALA A 138 -3.82 -14.88 7.25
CA ALA A 138 -4.36 -13.98 6.25
C ALA A 138 -4.62 -14.77 4.96
N ALA A 139 -5.88 -14.83 4.52
CA ALA A 139 -6.23 -15.34 3.20
C ALA A 139 -6.00 -14.21 2.18
N PHE A 140 -5.14 -14.45 1.20
CA PHE A 140 -4.80 -13.47 0.15
C PHE A 140 -5.71 -13.59 -1.09
N ASP A 141 -6.80 -14.36 -0.98
CA ASP A 141 -7.67 -14.72 -2.11
C ASP A 141 -8.65 -13.61 -2.53
N THR A 142 -8.63 -12.45 -1.84
CA THR A 142 -9.65 -11.41 -2.05
C THR A 142 -9.12 -10.04 -2.42
N PHE A 143 -9.37 -9.66 -3.68
CA PHE A 143 -9.53 -8.29 -4.15
C PHE A 143 -10.55 -8.33 -5.31
N PHE A 144 -11.79 -7.89 -5.08
CA PHE A 144 -12.83 -7.76 -6.10
C PHE A 144 -13.59 -6.44 -5.93
#